data_AF-A0ABD5W4J1-F1
#
_entry.id   AF-A0ABD5W4J1-F1
#
_cell.length_a   1.000
_cell.length_b   1.000
_cell.length_c   1.000
_cell.angle_alpha   90.00
_cell.angle_beta   90.00
_cell.angle_gamma   90.00
#
_symmetry.space_group_name_H-M   'P 1'
#
loop_
_entity.id
_entity.type
_entity.pdbx_description
1 polymer ?
#
loop_
_entity_poly.entity_id
_entity_poly.type
_entity_poly.pdbx_seq_one_letter_code
_entity_poly.pdbx_strand_id
1 'polypeptide(L)' 'MRPNINISHTLNGRVKDYAEQQDMSLEEAYQEIIQAGLEAVEHPDES' A
#
# COMPACT_ATOMS: atom_id res chain seq x y z
N MET A 1 -1.52 -9.22 -8.82
CA MET A 1 -0.08 -9.24 -9.18
C MET A 1 0.80 -9.69 -8.00
N ARG A 2 1.96 -10.31 -8.22
CA ARG A 2 3.05 -10.41 -7.20
C ARG A 2 4.10 -9.38 -7.56
N PRO A 3 4.18 -8.23 -6.86
CA PRO A 3 5.22 -7.26 -7.14
C PRO A 3 6.59 -7.87 -6.78
N ASN A 4 7.63 -7.57 -7.56
CA ASN A 4 8.98 -8.14 -7.42
C ASN A 4 9.75 -7.51 -6.24
N ILE A 5 9.06 -7.34 -5.12
CA ILE A 5 9.52 -6.70 -3.89
C ILE A 5 9.22 -7.66 -2.74
N ASN A 6 10.26 -7.95 -1.96
CA ASN A 6 10.13 -8.76 -0.77
C ASN A 6 9.59 -7.89 0.37
N ILE A 7 8.34 -8.11 0.75
CA ILE A 7 7.71 -7.46 1.90
C ILE A 7 7.50 -8.46 3.02
N SER A 8 7.57 -7.98 4.26
CA SER A 8 7.36 -8.85 5.42
C SER A 8 5.93 -9.43 5.41
N HIS A 9 5.78 -10.65 5.94
CA HIS A 9 4.47 -11.30 6.04
C HIS A 9 3.46 -10.42 6.79
N THR A 10 3.91 -9.75 7.85
CA THR A 10 3.11 -8.82 8.66
C THR A 10 2.61 -7.63 7.83
N LEU A 11 3.45 -7.03 6.99
CA LEU A 11 3.02 -5.92 6.13
C LEU A 11 2.02 -6.39 5.09
N ASN A 12 2.26 -7.55 4.47
CA ASN A 12 1.32 -8.14 3.52
C ASN A 12 -0.04 -8.47 4.16
N GLY A 13 -0.06 -8.92 5.42
CA GLY A 13 -1.29 -9.10 6.19
C GLY A 13 -2.06 -7.78 6.32
N ARG A 14 -1.40 -6.71 6.76
CA ARG A 14 -2.03 -5.38 6.90
C ARG A 14 -2.59 -4.83 5.60
N VAL A 15 -1.90 -5.04 4.47
CA VAL A 15 -2.38 -4.57 3.16
C VAL A 15 -3.60 -5.38 2.70
N LYS A 16 -3.67 -6.68 3.03
CA LYS A 16 -4.89 -7.47 2.80
C LYS A 16 -6.06 -6.99 3.63
N ASP A 17 -5.84 -6.78 4.93
CA ASP A 17 -6.88 -6.28 5.82
C ASP A 17 -7.42 -4.92 5.34
N TYR A 18 -6.54 -4.06 4.81
CA TYR A 18 -6.92 -2.78 4.20
C TYR A 18 -7.77 -2.97 2.94
N ALA A 19 -7.33 -3.85 2.02
CA ALA A 19 -8.05 -4.13 0.79
C ALA A 19 -9.48 -4.67 1.07
N GLU A 20 -9.61 -5.57 2.05
CA GLU A 20 -10.91 -6.11 2.47
C GLU A 20 -11.81 -5.04 3.09
N GLN A 21 -11.26 -4.12 3.90
CA GLN A 21 -12.03 -3.04 4.51
C GLN A 21 -12.56 -2.02 3.50
N GLN A 22 -11.81 -1.78 2.42
CA GLN A 22 -12.17 -0.81 1.38
C GLN A 22 -12.87 -1.46 0.17
N ASP A 23 -13.20 -2.75 0.24
CA ASP A 23 -13.81 -3.54 -0.84
C ASP A 23 -13.06 -3.41 -2.18
N MET A 24 -11.72 -3.41 -2.12
CA MET A 24 -10.85 -3.24 -3.28
C MET A 24 -9.93 -4.44 -3.49
N SER A 25 -9.34 -4.52 -4.68
CA SER A 25 -8.38 -5.57 -4.98
C SER A 25 -7.08 -5.35 -4.20
N LEU A 26 -6.39 -6.44 -3.87
CA LEU A 26 -5.08 -6.37 -3.22
C LEU A 26 -4.05 -5.54 -4.02
N GLU A 27 -4.17 -5.56 -5.35
CA GLU A 27 -3.33 -4.77 -6.26
C GLU A 27 -3.59 -3.26 -6.13
N GLU A 28 -4.87 -2.87 -6.08
CA GLU A 28 -5.29 -1.48 -5.90
C GLU A 28 -4.82 -0.95 -4.54
N ALA A 29 -4.97 -1.76 -3.48
CA ALA A 29 -4.46 -1.43 -2.16
C ALA A 29 -2.93 -1.21 -2.15
N TYR A 30 -2.16 -2.06 -2.82
CA TYR A 30 -0.71 -1.85 -2.93
C TYR A 30 -0.37 -0.57 -3.69
N GLN A 31 -1.04 -0.32 -4.82
CA GLN A 31 -0.78 0.86 -5.63
C GLN A 31 -1.08 2.14 -4.84
N GLU A 32 -2.23 2.20 -4.18
CA GLU A 32 -2.65 3.37 -3.40
C GLU A 32 -1.69 3.64 -2.23
N ILE A 33 -1.36 2.60 -1.44
CA ILE A 33 -0.47 2.75 -0.29
C ILE A 33 0.94 3.19 -0.74
N ILE A 34 1.46 2.61 -1.83
CA ILE A 34 2.78 2.97 -2.35
C ILE A 34 2.77 4.40 -2.88
N GLN A 35 1.73 4.79 -3.63
CA GLN A 35 1.64 6.13 -4.19
C GLN A 35 1.50 7.20 -3.10
N ALA A 36 0.61 7.00 -2.13
CA ALA A 36 0.46 7.91 -0.99
C ALA A 36 1.76 8.01 -0.17
N GLY A 37 2.49 6.89 -0.02
CA GLY A 37 3.81 6.87 0.61
C GLY A 37 4.87 7.65 -0.17
N LEU A 38 4.86 7.60 -1.50
CA LEU A 38 5.77 8.37 -2.35
C LEU A 38 5.44 9.86 -2.28
N GLU A 39 4.17 10.23 -2.41
CA GLU A 39 3.71 11.62 -2.32
C GLU A 39 4.09 12.25 -0.97
N ALA A 40 3.92 11.52 0.14
CA ALA A 40 4.32 11.98 1.47
C ALA A 40 5.84 12.18 1.63
N VAL A 41 6.66 11.42 0.89
CA VAL A 41 8.13 11.57 0.89
C VAL A 41 8.56 12.73 -0.02
N GLU A 42 7.87 12.95 -1.14
CA GLU A 42 8.14 14.04 -2.09
C GLU A 42 7.69 15.41 -1.54
N HIS A 43 6.60 15.43 -0.78
CA HIS A 43 5.96 16.63 -0.23
C HIS A 43 5.85 16.57 1.31
N PRO A 44 6.97 16.51 2.04
CA PRO A 44 6.96 16.30 3.50
C PRO A 44 6.36 17.46 4.32
N ASP A 45 6.14 18.62 3.71
CA ASP A 45 5.62 19.85 4.35
C ASP A 45 4.17 20.20 3.96
N GLU A 46 3.49 19.39 3.13
CA GLU A 46 2.11 19.63 2.68
C GLU A 46 1.08 18.74 3.41
N SER A 47 1.09 18.77 4.75
CA SER A 47 0.12 18.06 5.63
C SER A 47 -0.97 18.97 6.21
#